data_AF-A0A3M1RG46-F1
#
_entry.id   AF-A0A3M1RG46-F1
#
_cell.length_a   1.000
_cell.length_b   1.000
_cell.length_c   1.000
_cell.angle_alpha   90.00
_cell.angle_beta   90.00
_cell.angle_gamma   90.00
#
_symmetry.space_group_name_H-M   'P 1'
#
loop_
_entity.id
_entity.type
_entity.pdbx_description
1 polymer ?
#
loop_
_entity_poly.entity_id
_entity_poly.type
_entity_poly.pdbx_seq_one_letter_code
_entity_poly.pdbx_strand_id
1 'polypeptide(L)'
;MVFCTHCGKKPREGDLYCRGCGTRLQAVSPEQAEVERAIRELKGLVERVAEEIKKELLHQVAEVEKGFRDGVFTKEEFDSEVEEIRGRLLSFTGG
;
A
#
# COMPACT_ATOMS: atom_id res chain seq x y z
N MET A 1 -20.10 -36.24 12.33
CA MET A 1 -20.67 -34.88 12.41
C MET A 1 -19.53 -33.95 12.77
N VAL A 2 -19.13 -33.02 11.88
CA VAL A 2 -18.00 -32.11 12.14
C VAL A 2 -18.53 -30.87 12.87
N PHE A 3 -17.92 -30.53 14.00
CA PHE A 3 -18.18 -29.29 14.74
C PHE A 3 -16.95 -28.41 14.67
N CYS A 4 -17.14 -27.08 14.71
CA CYS A 4 -16.02 -26.15 14.80
C CYS A 4 -15.20 -26.45 16.07
N THR A 5 -13.91 -26.70 15.92
CA THR A 5 -13.00 -27.00 17.03
C THR A 5 -12.77 -25.82 17.97
N HIS A 6 -13.09 -24.60 17.53
CA HIS A 6 -12.90 -23.38 18.31
C HIS A 6 -14.15 -22.98 19.12
N CYS A 7 -15.36 -23.12 18.56
CA CYS A 7 -16.59 -22.64 19.21
C CYS A 7 -17.71 -23.68 19.33
N GLY A 8 -17.49 -24.91 18.84
CA GLY A 8 -18.47 -26.00 18.92
C GLY A 8 -19.69 -25.88 18.01
N LYS A 9 -19.85 -24.79 17.23
CA LYS A 9 -20.97 -24.66 16.27
C LYS A 9 -20.78 -25.58 15.06
N LYS A 10 -21.90 -26.12 14.56
CA LYS A 10 -21.91 -26.99 13.35
C LYS A 10 -21.75 -26.14 12.08
N PRO A 11 -20.72 -26.39 11.24
CA PRO A 11 -20.59 -25.76 9.93
C PRO A 11 -21.68 -26.21 8.96
N ARG A 12 -21.97 -25.39 7.95
CA ARG A 12 -22.69 -25.84 6.74
C ARG A 12 -21.70 -26.48 5.76
N GLU A 13 -22.17 -27.35 4.89
CA GLU A 13 -21.34 -27.89 3.80
C GLU A 13 -20.79 -26.74 2.95
N GLY A 14 -19.49 -26.79 2.66
CA GLY A 14 -18.77 -25.76 1.91
C GLY A 14 -18.36 -24.52 2.71
N ASP A 15 -18.68 -24.41 4.01
CA ASP A 15 -18.20 -23.28 4.83
C ASP A 15 -16.67 -23.34 4.99
N LEU A 16 -15.96 -22.36 4.42
CA LEU A 16 -14.51 -22.17 4.59
C LEU A 16 -14.15 -21.61 5.97
N TYR A 17 -15.07 -20.84 6.55
CA TYR A 17 -14.93 -20.20 7.87
C TYR A 17 -16.18 -20.47 8.71
N CYS A 18 -16.00 -20.63 10.00
CA CYS A 18 -17.10 -20.78 10.93
C CYS A 18 -17.89 -19.47 11.02
N ARG A 19 -19.15 -19.48 10.59
CA ARG A 19 -20.06 -18.32 10.73
C ARG A 19 -20.32 -17.91 12.19
N GLY A 20 -19.93 -18.75 13.14
CA GLY A 20 -20.13 -18.55 14.56
C GLY A 20 -19.04 -17.74 15.26
N CYS A 21 -17.79 -17.93 14.86
CA CYS A 21 -16.62 -17.30 15.52
C CYS A 21 -15.55 -16.79 14.54
N GLY A 22 -15.70 -17.02 13.22
CA GLY A 22 -14.76 -16.59 12.19
C GLY A 22 -13.57 -17.55 11.95
N THR A 23 -13.38 -18.59 12.78
CA THR A 23 -12.26 -19.53 12.62
C THR A 23 -12.33 -20.26 11.27
N ARG A 24 -11.23 -20.29 10.52
CA ARG A 24 -11.11 -21.06 9.27
C ARG A 24 -11.30 -22.55 9.58
N LEU A 25 -12.21 -23.20 8.86
CA LEU A 25 -12.59 -24.61 9.08
C LEU A 25 -11.74 -25.57 8.26
N GLN A 26 -11.17 -25.08 7.16
CA GLN A 26 -10.21 -25.82 6.34
C GLN A 26 -8.78 -25.50 6.77
N ALA A 27 -7.97 -26.53 6.90
CA ALA A 27 -6.52 -26.37 7.06
C ALA A 27 -5.96 -25.71 5.79
N VAL A 28 -5.08 -24.72 5.99
CA VAL A 28 -4.35 -24.07 4.90
C VAL A 28 -3.29 -25.05 4.41
N SER A 29 -3.18 -25.26 3.10
CA SER A 29 -2.09 -26.09 2.58
C SER A 29 -0.74 -25.38 2.80
N PRO A 30 0.39 -26.11 2.91
CA PRO A 30 1.71 -25.50 3.00
C PRO A 30 1.97 -24.49 1.86
N GLU A 31 1.54 -24.82 0.63
CA GLU A 31 1.69 -23.96 -0.54
C GLU A 31 0.86 -22.67 -0.41
N GLN A 32 -0.38 -22.78 0.10
CA GLN A 32 -1.23 -21.61 0.34
C GLN A 32 -0.66 -20.70 1.44
N ALA A 33 -0.10 -21.28 2.50
CA ALA A 33 0.56 -20.52 3.56
C ALA A 33 1.81 -19.78 3.04
N GLU A 34 2.55 -20.41 2.13
CA GLU A 34 3.69 -19.81 1.44
C GLU A 34 3.31 -18.60 0.59
N VAL A 35 2.24 -18.73 -0.20
CA VAL A 35 1.70 -17.64 -1.01
C VAL A 35 1.18 -16.50 -0.14
N GLU A 36 0.41 -16.79 0.91
CA GLU A 36 -0.11 -15.77 1.84
C GLU A 36 1.05 -15.00 2.52
N ARG A 37 2.16 -15.67 2.86
CA ARG A 37 3.38 -15.04 3.38
C ARG A 37 4.04 -14.13 2.34
N ALA A 38 4.27 -14.62 1.13
CA ALA A 38 4.91 -13.85 0.06
C ALA A 38 4.10 -12.58 -0.28
N ILE A 39 2.77 -12.68 -0.36
CA ILE A 39 1.89 -11.53 -0.60
C ILE A 39 2.02 -10.50 0.53
N ARG A 40 2.09 -10.95 1.79
CA ARG A 40 2.25 -10.05 2.94
C ARG A 40 3.58 -9.30 2.89
N GLU A 41 4.66 -9.98 2.54
CA GLU A 41 5.98 -9.38 2.38
C GLU A 41 6.00 -8.34 1.25
N LEU A 42 5.41 -8.69 0.10
CA LEU A 42 5.29 -7.79 -1.04
C LEU A 42 4.48 -6.52 -0.72
N LYS A 43 3.34 -6.67 -0.02
CA LYS A 43 2.55 -5.51 0.43
C LYS A 43 3.38 -4.57 1.32
N GLY A 44 4.10 -5.13 2.28
CA GLY A 44 4.97 -4.32 3.14
C GLY A 44 6.11 -3.63 2.38
N LEU A 45 6.64 -4.24 1.32
CA LEU A 45 7.63 -3.59 0.44
C LEU A 45 7.02 -2.41 -0.32
N VAL A 46 5.83 -2.60 -0.90
CA VAL A 46 5.13 -1.53 -1.63
C VAL A 46 4.83 -0.34 -0.72
N GLU A 47 4.36 -0.58 0.50
CA GLU A 47 4.09 0.49 1.47
C GLU A 47 5.35 1.28 1.85
N ARG A 48 6.48 0.58 2.06
CA ARG A 48 7.77 1.24 2.35
C ARG A 48 8.24 2.11 1.18
N VAL A 49 8.22 1.54 -0.03
CA VAL A 49 8.64 2.27 -1.25
C VAL A 49 7.75 3.49 -1.48
N ALA A 50 6.43 3.38 -1.27
CA ALA A 50 5.52 4.50 -1.41
C ALA A 50 5.83 5.63 -0.42
N GLU A 51 6.12 5.30 0.84
CA GLU A 51 6.48 6.31 1.86
C GLU A 51 7.86 6.94 1.59
N GLU A 52 8.84 6.19 1.09
CA GLU A 52 10.15 6.73 0.69
C GLU A 52 10.01 7.70 -0.50
N ILE A 53 9.30 7.29 -1.55
CA ILE A 53 9.03 8.13 -2.73
C ILE A 53 8.29 9.41 -2.31
N LYS A 54 7.25 9.28 -1.46
CA LYS A 54 6.48 10.42 -0.97
C LYS A 54 7.35 11.42 -0.20
N LYS A 55 8.23 10.94 0.68
CA LYS A 55 9.14 11.81 1.45
C LYS A 55 10.08 12.59 0.53
N GLU A 56 10.67 11.90 -0.45
CA GLU A 56 11.58 12.50 -1.41
C GLU A 56 10.87 13.58 -2.25
N LEU A 57 9.67 13.28 -2.77
CA LEU A 57 8.89 14.24 -3.55
C LEU A 57 8.48 15.46 -2.72
N LEU A 58 8.04 15.26 -1.47
CA LEU A 58 7.71 16.37 -0.57
C LEU A 58 8.94 17.22 -0.22
N HIS A 59 10.12 16.61 -0.13
CA HIS A 59 11.36 17.35 0.06
C HIS A 59 11.66 18.26 -1.13
N GLN A 60 11.59 17.75 -2.36
CA GLN A 60 11.78 18.52 -3.58
C GLN A 60 10.79 19.69 -3.68
N VAL A 61 9.50 19.46 -3.37
CA VAL A 61 8.48 20.52 -3.33
C VAL A 61 8.84 21.59 -2.29
N ALA A 62 9.30 21.19 -1.10
CA ALA A 62 9.69 22.14 -0.06
C ALA A 62 10.94 22.97 -0.45
N GLU A 63 11.88 22.40 -1.19
CA GLU A 63 13.04 23.14 -1.71
C GLU A 63 12.62 24.20 -2.75
N VAL A 64 11.69 23.87 -3.64
CA VAL A 64 11.13 24.82 -4.61
C VAL A 64 10.37 25.95 -3.90
N GLU A 65 9.52 25.62 -2.93
CA GLU A 65 8.82 26.63 -2.11
C GLU A 65 9.78 27.57 -1.38
N LYS A 66 10.88 27.03 -0.84
CA LYS A 66 11.90 27.80 -0.14
C LYS A 66 12.65 28.72 -1.11
N GLY A 67 13.10 28.21 -2.25
CA GLY A 67 13.80 29.00 -3.26
C GLY A 67 12.95 30.18 -3.77
N PHE A 68 11.65 29.96 -3.97
CA PHE A 68 10.72 31.03 -4.32
C PHE A 68 10.58 32.08 -3.21
N ARG A 69 10.42 31.64 -1.95
CA ARG A 69 10.31 32.54 -0.79
C ARG A 69 11.56 33.39 -0.57
N ASP A 70 12.73 32.79 -0.78
CA ASP A 70 14.02 33.44 -0.60
C ASP A 70 14.38 34.38 -1.79
N GLY A 71 13.48 34.49 -2.79
CA GLY A 71 13.66 35.37 -3.95
C GLY A 71 14.72 34.88 -4.92
N VAL A 72 15.05 33.58 -4.88
CA VAL A 72 16.08 32.95 -5.73
C VAL A 72 15.59 32.80 -7.17
N PHE A 73 14.27 32.75 -7.38
CA PHE A 73 13.65 32.51 -8.68
C PHE A 73 12.72 33.65 -9.11
N THR A 74 12.66 33.85 -10.43
CA THR A 74 11.57 34.55 -11.09
C THR A 74 10.31 33.68 -11.11
N LYS A 75 9.16 34.30 -11.38
CA LYS A 75 7.89 33.58 -11.47
C LYS A 75 7.89 32.55 -12.61
N GLU A 76 8.51 32.89 -13.74
CA GLU A 76 8.62 31.99 -14.89
C GLU A 76 9.46 30.74 -14.59
N GLU A 77 10.55 30.88 -13.83
CA GLU A 77 11.39 29.74 -13.40
C GLU A 77 10.64 28.84 -12.43
N PHE A 78 9.90 29.41 -11.48
CA PHE A 78 9.05 28.65 -10.55
C PHE A 78 7.97 27.85 -11.29
N ASP A 79 7.29 28.46 -12.26
CA ASP A 79 6.23 27.80 -13.03
C ASP A 79 6.80 26.61 -13.85
N SER A 80 8.05 26.71 -14.34
CA SER A 80 8.74 25.61 -15.03
C SER A 80 9.07 24.43 -14.11
N GLU A 81 9.61 24.70 -12.93
CA GLU A 81 9.95 23.67 -11.92
C GLU A 81 8.69 22.92 -11.44
N VAL A 82 7.59 23.65 -11.23
CA VAL A 82 6.30 23.07 -10.85
C VAL A 82 5.78 22.11 -11.91
N GLU A 83 5.88 22.45 -13.19
CA GLU A 83 5.43 21.58 -14.27
C GLU A 83 6.33 20.34 -14.45
N GLU A 84 7.63 20.45 -14.20
CA GLU A 84 8.52 19.28 -14.19
C GLU A 84 8.16 18.31 -13.05
N ILE A 85 7.97 18.81 -11.83
CA ILE A 85 7.53 18.01 -10.68
C ILE A 85 6.17 17.37 -10.96
N ARG A 86 5.22 18.12 -11.54
CA ARG A 86 3.91 17.61 -11.95
C ARG A 86 4.05 16.46 -12.95
N GLY A 87 4.89 16.60 -13.98
CA GLY A 87 5.14 15.56 -14.97
C GLY A 87 5.69 14.27 -14.35
N ARG A 88 6.64 14.40 -13.41
CA ARG A 88 7.20 13.27 -12.66
C ARG A 88 6.14 12.59 -11.82
N LEU A 89 5.28 13.33 -11.13
CA LEU A 89 4.16 12.76 -10.37
C LEU A 89 3.18 11.97 -11.24
N LEU A 90 2.82 12.51 -12.41
CA LEU A 90 1.88 11.85 -13.33
C LEU A 90 2.44 10.54 -13.91
N SER A 91 3.77 10.41 -14.04
CA SER A 91 4.40 9.16 -14.45
C SER A 91 4.19 8.01 -13.45
N PHE A 92 3.99 8.32 -12.17
CA PHE A 92 3.70 7.32 -11.14
C PHE A 92 2.22 6.92 -11.08
N THR A 93 1.31 7.75 -11.57
CA THR A 93 -0.14 7.48 -11.52
C THR A 93 -0.68 6.76 -12.75
N GLY A 94 0.14 6.57 -13.80
CA GLY A 94 -0.30 6.04 -15.09
C GLY A 94 -1.29 6.99 -15.74
N GLY A 95 -0.77 7.99 -16.45
CA GLY A 95 -1.54 9.10 -17.02
C GLY A 95 -2.84 8.73 -17.74
#